data_AF-A0A9W2UME2-F1
#
_entry.id   AF-A0A9W2UME2-F1
#
_cell.length_a   1.000
_cell.length_b   1.000
_cell.length_c   1.000
_cell.angle_alpha   90.00
_cell.angle_beta   90.00
_cell.angle_gamma   90.00
#
_symmetry.space_group_name_H-M   'P 1'
#
loop_
_entity.id
_entity.type
_entity.pdbx_description
1 polymer ?
#
loop_
_entity_poly.entity_id
_entity_poly.type
_entity_poly.pdbx_seq_one_letter_code
_entity_poly.pdbx_strand_id
1 'polypeptide(L)'
;MEPRQCITCVIKATDYAAYWFWVTSTAGGVGEGGAPGSGSERLAAPSVLTDPHSAQLGRPGARFGRRPKMSSPQEQGFRLLTEYTNGFMLSQIHKCLFQGPLTIPWSPHAEAELLVSTTIVSEFLRNGHSVFHGSTVSSEITSLPPRASVSVVPRTLAHRWPLVSEVLFAACELGVFDLLSEALEPLGSAAVAVRLGTSSHGTQLLLDTCVSLKLLQVETSRGKALYQNTELSSTYLVRASPKYQGNMLLYLARTTYLCWGHLAQAVRDGKNRYQEAFGVPSDELFTAIYRSEGERVQFMRGLQDVWSVSGRAVLQAFDLSPFRLICDVGGCSGALAKECTALYPGCRVTVFDTPDVVRAAKEHFPFLEDDRIRFWEGDFFEDPLPEAELYILARVLHDWSDGRCARLLARIRRACKPGGAVLVIESLLDADGRGPLTTQLYSLNMLVQTEGRERTPAQYLALLGPAGFRDVQYRRTGGLYDAVLGRMGLPAGCS
;
A
#
# COMPACT_ATOMS: atom_id res chain seq x y z
N MET A 1 27.18 22.79 26.12
CA MET A 1 26.15 23.27 25.18
C MET A 1 25.87 22.16 24.19
N GLU A 2 24.58 21.90 23.97
CA GLU A 2 23.89 20.96 23.06
C GLU A 2 24.71 20.04 22.11
N PRO A 3 24.45 18.72 22.13
CA PRO A 3 24.71 17.85 20.98
C PRO A 3 23.63 18.04 19.90
N ARG A 4 24.04 18.01 18.63
CA ARG A 4 23.16 18.23 17.47
C ARG A 4 22.15 17.10 17.30
N GLN A 5 20.90 17.46 16.98
CA GLN A 5 19.81 16.52 16.73
C GLN A 5 20.05 15.70 15.45
N CYS A 6 20.07 14.37 15.56
CA CYS A 6 19.86 13.49 14.41
C CYS A 6 18.38 13.50 14.03
N ILE A 7 18.06 13.76 12.76
CA ILE A 7 16.72 13.61 12.22
C ILE A 7 16.55 12.15 11.81
N THR A 8 15.88 11.36 12.65
CA THR A 8 15.57 9.95 12.38
C THR A 8 14.22 9.85 11.65
N CYS A 9 14.23 9.44 10.39
CA CYS A 9 12.99 9.14 9.65
C CYS A 9 12.46 7.75 10.06
N VAL A 10 11.37 7.73 10.83
CA VAL A 10 10.68 6.50 11.25
C VAL A 10 9.73 6.05 10.12
N ILE A 11 10.03 4.91 9.49
CA ILE A 11 9.17 4.26 8.50
C ILE A 11 8.28 3.21 9.20
N LYS A 12 6.99 3.17 8.87
CA LYS A 12 6.02 2.25 9.47
C LYS A 12 6.09 0.87 8.80
N ALA A 13 5.95 -0.23 9.54
CA ALA A 13 6.13 -1.56 8.94
C ALA A 13 5.02 -1.98 7.95
N THR A 14 3.86 -1.33 7.96
CA THR A 14 2.86 -1.45 6.88
C THR A 14 3.45 -1.07 5.53
N ASP A 15 4.45 -0.19 5.51
CA ASP A 15 5.13 0.25 4.30
C ASP A 15 6.31 -0.65 3.93
N TYR A 16 6.68 -1.69 4.67
CA TYR A 16 7.91 -2.45 4.37
C TYR A 16 7.84 -3.23 3.04
N ALA A 17 6.63 -3.56 2.59
CA ALA A 17 6.38 -4.07 1.24
C ALA A 17 6.55 -2.99 0.14
N ALA A 18 6.29 -1.71 0.45
CA ALA A 18 6.34 -0.59 -0.49
C ALA A 18 7.67 0.19 -0.47
N TYR A 19 8.34 0.24 0.69
CA TYR A 19 9.54 1.05 0.94
C TYR A 19 10.73 0.60 0.08
N TRP A 20 10.86 -0.70 -0.17
CA TRP A 20 11.87 -1.23 -1.09
C TRP A 20 11.60 -0.91 -2.58
N PHE A 21 10.39 -0.49 -2.95
CA PHE A 21 10.06 -0.02 -4.31
C PHE A 21 10.28 1.49 -4.51
N TRP A 22 10.42 2.28 -3.45
CA TRP A 22 10.76 3.70 -3.58
C TRP A 22 12.22 3.92 -4.03
N VAL A 23 13.14 3.07 -3.56
CA VAL A 23 14.58 3.13 -3.89
C VAL A 23 14.87 2.88 -5.38
N THR A 24 13.95 2.27 -6.12
CA THR A 24 14.10 1.97 -7.56
C THR A 24 13.35 2.91 -8.51
N SER A 25 12.53 3.84 -7.98
CA SER A 25 11.64 4.69 -8.79
C SER A 25 12.09 6.15 -8.93
N THR A 26 13.15 6.59 -8.25
CA THR A 26 13.70 7.96 -8.33
C THR A 26 14.61 8.22 -9.56
N ALA A 27 14.45 7.44 -10.64
CA ALA A 27 15.20 7.59 -11.90
C ALA A 27 14.27 7.49 -13.13
N GLY A 28 13.44 8.50 -13.36
CA GLY A 28 12.60 8.57 -14.57
C GLY A 28 11.51 9.64 -14.53
N GLY A 29 11.84 10.90 -14.83
CA GLY A 29 10.85 11.97 -14.90
C GLY A 29 11.31 13.21 -15.67
N VAL A 30 11.18 13.19 -16.99
CA VAL A 30 11.05 14.37 -17.88
C VAL A 30 10.08 13.98 -19.02
N GLY A 31 9.22 14.91 -19.45
CA GLY A 31 8.10 14.64 -20.37
C GLY A 31 8.26 15.20 -21.79
N GLU A 32 7.14 15.73 -22.33
CA GLU A 32 6.91 16.15 -23.74
C GLU A 32 6.68 14.98 -24.73
N GLY A 33 5.83 15.08 -25.76
CA GLY A 33 4.91 16.14 -26.17
C GLY A 33 4.76 16.22 -27.70
N GLY A 34 3.60 15.89 -28.27
CA GLY A 34 3.27 16.17 -29.69
C GLY A 34 2.71 15.01 -30.54
N ALA A 35 1.79 15.37 -31.44
CA ALA A 35 1.23 14.60 -32.57
C ALA A 35 1.31 15.52 -33.83
N PRO A 36 0.82 15.19 -35.06
CA PRO A 36 -0.01 14.06 -35.50
C PRO A 36 0.28 13.46 -36.92
N GLY A 37 -0.56 12.52 -37.38
CA GLY A 37 -0.74 12.06 -38.79
C GLY A 37 -0.47 10.56 -39.02
N SER A 38 -1.10 9.83 -39.96
CA SER A 38 -2.26 10.08 -40.86
C SER A 38 -2.68 8.79 -41.61
N GLY A 39 -3.98 8.60 -41.95
CA GLY A 39 -4.52 7.54 -42.85
C GLY A 39 -5.65 6.70 -42.21
N SER A 40 -6.96 6.93 -42.50
CA SER A 40 -7.79 6.32 -43.57
C SER A 40 -7.92 4.78 -43.46
N GLU A 41 -9.10 4.14 -43.38
CA GLU A 41 -10.35 4.29 -44.18
C GLU A 41 -11.64 4.13 -43.31
N ARG A 42 -12.71 4.94 -43.47
CA ARG A 42 -13.99 4.65 -44.20
C ARG A 42 -14.54 3.22 -43.93
N LEU A 43 -15.66 2.99 -43.25
CA LEU A 43 -17.07 3.39 -43.50
C LEU A 43 -17.92 3.09 -42.23
N ALA A 44 -19.13 3.60 -41.96
CA ALA A 44 -20.05 4.55 -42.61
C ALA A 44 -20.97 5.23 -41.54
N ALA A 45 -21.96 6.02 -41.97
CA ALA A 45 -23.13 6.46 -41.18
C ALA A 45 -24.37 6.60 -42.09
N PRO A 46 -25.59 6.57 -41.55
CA PRO A 46 -26.46 7.78 -41.52
C PRO A 46 -27.34 7.86 -40.23
N SER A 47 -28.04 8.94 -39.86
CA SER A 47 -28.06 10.36 -40.28
C SER A 47 -28.85 11.23 -39.28
N VAL A 48 -28.30 12.41 -38.94
CA VAL A 48 -28.90 13.77 -38.97
C VAL A 48 -30.31 14.05 -38.38
N LEU A 49 -30.37 15.04 -37.47
CA LEU A 49 -31.30 16.20 -37.43
C LEU A 49 -30.82 17.19 -36.33
N THR A 50 -30.02 18.20 -36.69
CA THR A 50 -30.37 19.66 -36.82
C THR A 50 -30.43 20.47 -35.51
N ASP A 51 -29.39 21.30 -35.32
CA ASP A 51 -29.38 22.57 -34.58
C ASP A 51 -29.86 23.71 -35.54
N PRO A 52 -30.34 24.89 -35.09
CA PRO A 52 -29.41 26.01 -34.84
C PRO A 52 -29.83 27.01 -33.72
N HIS A 53 -28.86 27.69 -33.07
CA HIS A 53 -28.63 29.14 -33.28
C HIS A 53 -27.41 29.76 -32.54
N SER A 54 -26.51 30.34 -33.35
CA SER A 54 -25.61 31.53 -33.14
C SER A 54 -25.66 32.27 -31.78
N ALA A 55 -24.57 32.47 -31.01
CA ALA A 55 -23.24 33.08 -31.27
C ALA A 55 -23.15 34.62 -31.11
N GLN A 56 -22.19 35.13 -30.31
CA GLN A 56 -21.39 36.35 -30.58
C GLN A 56 -20.14 36.50 -29.67
N LEU A 57 -19.22 37.40 -30.06
CA LEU A 57 -17.81 37.49 -29.62
C LEU A 57 -17.51 38.65 -28.64
N GLY A 58 -16.38 38.58 -27.91
CA GLY A 58 -15.86 39.73 -27.15
C GLY A 58 -14.52 39.53 -26.41
N ARG A 59 -13.42 40.04 -26.98
CA ARG A 59 -12.08 40.34 -26.39
C ARG A 59 -11.46 41.49 -27.23
N PRO A 60 -10.37 42.19 -26.85
CA PRO A 60 -9.43 41.97 -25.72
C PRO A 60 -9.11 43.24 -24.88
N GLY A 61 -8.19 43.12 -23.91
CA GLY A 61 -7.52 44.26 -23.27
C GLY A 61 -6.31 43.83 -22.43
N ALA A 62 -5.14 44.45 -22.65
CA ALA A 62 -3.89 44.15 -21.94
C ALA A 62 -3.20 45.44 -21.46
N ARG A 63 -2.49 45.41 -20.33
CA ARG A 63 -1.49 46.43 -19.94
C ARG A 63 -0.45 45.90 -18.93
N PHE A 64 0.73 46.51 -18.97
CA PHE A 64 1.96 46.09 -18.27
C PHE A 64 2.10 46.65 -16.84
N GLY A 65 2.72 45.85 -15.96
CA GLY A 65 3.97 46.23 -15.28
C GLY A 65 3.94 46.85 -13.87
N ARG A 66 4.59 46.17 -12.90
CA ARG A 66 5.49 46.75 -11.86
C ARG A 66 6.24 45.66 -11.06
N ARG A 67 7.58 45.75 -10.99
CA ARG A 67 8.43 45.30 -9.85
C ARG A 67 8.44 46.44 -8.79
N PRO A 68 8.83 46.28 -7.50
CA PRO A 68 9.89 45.43 -6.90
C PRO A 68 9.41 44.63 -5.65
N LYS A 69 10.17 44.04 -4.71
CA LYS A 69 11.51 44.32 -4.13
C LYS A 69 12.04 43.09 -3.35
N MET A 70 13.37 42.90 -3.27
CA MET A 70 14.03 42.02 -2.27
C MET A 70 14.05 42.76 -0.90
N SER A 71 14.29 42.17 0.29
CA SER A 71 14.90 40.88 0.71
C SER A 71 14.52 40.55 2.17
N SER A 72 14.69 39.30 2.62
CA SER A 72 15.07 39.03 4.03
C SER A 72 16.16 37.93 4.13
N PRO A 73 17.06 37.93 5.15
CA PRO A 73 18.28 37.11 5.11
C PRO A 73 18.10 35.61 5.38
N GLN A 74 16.87 35.11 5.56
CA GLN A 74 16.63 33.69 5.89
C GLN A 74 16.42 32.78 4.66
N GLU A 75 16.14 33.34 3.48
CA GLU A 75 15.92 32.55 2.26
C GLU A 75 17.19 32.22 1.47
N GLN A 76 18.35 32.79 1.81
CA GLN A 76 19.63 32.48 1.15
C GLN A 76 20.34 31.26 1.77
N GLY A 77 19.96 30.83 2.98
CA GLY A 77 20.56 29.66 3.64
C GLY A 77 20.20 28.31 3.03
N PHE A 78 19.10 28.23 2.26
CA PHE A 78 18.58 26.95 1.73
C PHE A 78 19.00 26.62 0.29
N ARG A 79 19.71 27.53 -0.41
CA ARG A 79 20.25 27.28 -1.76
C ARG A 79 21.72 26.88 -1.81
N LEU A 80 22.44 26.93 -0.69
CA LEU A 80 23.86 26.56 -0.60
C LEU A 80 24.10 25.15 0.00
N LEU A 81 23.04 24.45 0.44
CA LEU A 81 23.12 23.09 0.98
C LEU A 81 22.83 21.99 -0.06
N THR A 82 22.30 22.33 -1.23
CA THR A 82 21.99 21.39 -2.32
C THR A 82 23.12 21.20 -3.33
N GLU A 83 24.15 22.05 -3.33
CA GLU A 83 25.29 21.94 -4.25
C GLU A 83 26.53 21.27 -3.62
N TYR A 84 26.59 21.15 -2.28
CA TYR A 84 27.78 20.61 -1.60
C TYR A 84 27.84 19.08 -1.48
N THR A 85 26.74 18.36 -1.73
CA THR A 85 26.68 16.88 -1.63
C THR A 85 26.99 16.14 -2.93
N ASN A 86 26.98 16.82 -4.08
CA ASN A 86 27.27 16.19 -5.39
C ASN A 86 28.74 16.33 -5.85
N GLY A 87 29.56 17.17 -5.19
CA GLY A 87 30.92 17.47 -5.65
C GLY A 87 31.97 16.36 -5.45
N PHE A 88 31.83 15.52 -4.41
CA PHE A 88 32.93 14.62 -4.00
C PHE A 88 33.02 13.35 -4.86
N MET A 89 31.89 12.71 -5.17
CA MET A 89 31.83 11.47 -5.97
C MET A 89 32.15 11.69 -7.46
N LEU A 90 31.73 12.82 -8.04
CA LEU A 90 32.02 13.13 -9.45
C LEU A 90 33.50 13.45 -9.71
N SER A 91 34.23 13.95 -8.70
CA SER A 91 35.66 14.28 -8.84
C SER A 91 36.58 13.07 -9.02
N GLN A 92 36.15 11.88 -8.59
CA GLN A 92 36.91 10.63 -8.75
C GLN A 92 36.62 9.95 -10.09
N ILE A 93 35.36 9.95 -10.52
CA ILE A 93 34.94 9.37 -11.81
C ILE A 93 35.58 10.13 -12.99
N HIS A 94 35.70 11.46 -12.89
CA HIS A 94 36.33 12.28 -13.93
C HIS A 94 37.85 12.07 -14.08
N LYS A 95 38.53 11.51 -13.06
CA LYS A 95 39.97 11.20 -13.13
C LYS A 95 40.27 9.84 -13.76
N CYS A 96 39.35 8.86 -13.68
CA CYS A 96 39.55 7.53 -14.26
C CYS A 96 39.24 7.44 -15.76
N LEU A 97 38.56 8.42 -16.35
CA LEU A 97 38.06 8.33 -17.74
C LEU A 97 38.86 9.13 -18.79
N PHE A 98 39.78 10.02 -18.38
CA PHE A 98 40.39 11.01 -19.30
C PHE A 98 41.91 11.23 -19.18
N GLN A 99 42.66 10.36 -18.48
CA GLN A 99 44.13 10.39 -18.53
C GLN A 99 44.71 9.03 -18.89
N GLY A 100 45.67 9.05 -19.84
CA GLY A 100 46.34 7.88 -20.38
C GLY A 100 47.30 7.19 -19.39
N PRO A 101 48.07 6.20 -19.85
CA PRO A 101 48.63 5.16 -18.98
C PRO A 101 49.66 5.71 -18.01
N LEU A 102 49.38 5.53 -16.71
CA LEU A 102 50.35 5.60 -15.62
C LEU A 102 50.51 4.20 -15.03
N THR A 103 51.72 3.69 -15.06
CA THR A 103 52.18 2.47 -14.37
C THR A 103 52.34 2.72 -12.87
N ILE A 104 52.71 1.66 -12.11
CA ILE A 104 53.11 1.62 -10.67
C ILE A 104 51.94 1.28 -9.70
N PRO A 105 52.09 0.33 -8.74
CA PRO A 105 52.81 -0.95 -8.76
C PRO A 105 51.93 -2.14 -8.28
N TRP A 106 52.51 -3.33 -8.17
CA TRP A 106 51.86 -4.58 -7.75
C TRP A 106 51.64 -4.65 -6.22
N SER A 107 50.50 -5.20 -5.76
CA SER A 107 50.25 -5.58 -4.36
C SER A 107 49.26 -6.76 -4.27
N PRO A 108 49.63 -7.91 -3.67
CA PRO A 108 48.84 -9.14 -3.78
C PRO A 108 47.89 -9.37 -2.59
N HIS A 109 46.66 -8.84 -2.64
CA HIS A 109 45.52 -9.33 -1.82
C HIS A 109 44.17 -8.89 -2.43
N ALA A 110 43.79 -9.50 -3.55
CA ALA A 110 42.47 -9.31 -4.19
C ALA A 110 42.08 -10.50 -5.08
N GLU A 111 42.13 -11.73 -4.55
CA GLU A 111 41.60 -12.93 -5.21
C GLU A 111 40.50 -13.60 -4.37
N ALA A 112 39.25 -13.20 -4.63
CA ALA A 112 38.04 -13.99 -4.44
C ALA A 112 36.90 -13.32 -5.24
N GLU A 113 35.91 -14.09 -5.70
CA GLU A 113 34.73 -13.61 -6.44
C GLU A 113 34.97 -12.99 -7.84
N LEU A 114 35.71 -13.69 -8.71
CA LEU A 114 35.53 -13.50 -10.16
C LEU A 114 35.65 -14.80 -10.96
N LEU A 115 34.90 -15.83 -10.57
CA LEU A 115 34.72 -17.06 -11.37
C LEU A 115 33.23 -17.45 -11.42
N VAL A 116 32.80 -17.88 -12.61
CA VAL A 116 31.42 -18.25 -13.05
C VAL A 116 30.62 -17.12 -13.72
N SER A 117 30.96 -16.78 -14.97
CA SER A 117 30.01 -16.68 -16.12
C SER A 117 30.72 -16.24 -17.43
N THR A 118 31.68 -17.04 -17.92
CA THR A 118 32.42 -16.69 -19.16
C THR A 118 32.77 -17.88 -20.07
N THR A 119 32.05 -19.00 -19.94
CA THR A 119 32.32 -20.25 -20.71
C THR A 119 31.28 -20.55 -21.80
N ILE A 120 30.35 -19.62 -22.14
CA ILE A 120 29.37 -19.82 -23.23
C ILE A 120 29.23 -18.56 -24.12
N VAL A 121 30.35 -18.07 -24.67
CA VAL A 121 30.35 -17.14 -25.83
C VAL A 121 31.52 -17.41 -26.81
N SER A 122 32.57 -18.12 -26.40
CA SER A 122 33.82 -18.25 -27.17
C SER A 122 33.85 -19.30 -28.29
N GLU A 123 32.76 -20.02 -28.55
CA GLU A 123 32.71 -21.15 -29.50
C GLU A 123 31.89 -20.87 -30.78
N PHE A 124 31.18 -19.75 -30.86
CA PHE A 124 30.37 -19.39 -32.04
C PHE A 124 31.06 -18.46 -33.06
N LEU A 125 32.34 -18.13 -32.85
CA LEU A 125 33.11 -17.17 -33.67
C LEU A 125 34.49 -17.71 -34.10
N ARG A 126 34.63 -19.03 -34.32
CA ARG A 126 35.94 -19.63 -34.65
C ARG A 126 35.99 -20.64 -35.80
N ASN A 127 34.98 -20.69 -36.67
CA ASN A 127 35.05 -21.36 -37.98
C ASN A 127 34.45 -20.44 -39.06
N GLY A 128 35.23 -20.12 -40.10
CA GLY A 128 34.89 -19.12 -41.13
C GLY A 128 34.73 -19.71 -42.54
N HIS A 129 35.18 -18.94 -43.56
CA HIS A 129 35.06 -19.15 -45.02
C HIS A 129 33.68 -18.71 -45.61
N SER A 130 33.57 -18.01 -46.76
CA SER A 130 34.60 -17.43 -47.67
C SER A 130 34.02 -16.46 -48.74
N VAL A 131 34.71 -15.32 -48.97
CA VAL A 131 35.01 -14.63 -50.26
C VAL A 131 33.89 -14.16 -51.23
N PHE A 132 33.77 -12.83 -51.50
CA PHE A 132 34.10 -12.17 -52.80
C PHE A 132 34.04 -10.61 -52.75
N HIS A 133 34.38 -9.95 -53.86
CA HIS A 133 34.80 -8.54 -54.01
C HIS A 133 33.68 -7.51 -54.26
N GLY A 134 33.96 -6.23 -53.94
CA GLY A 134 33.84 -5.15 -54.95
C GLY A 134 33.06 -3.87 -54.59
N SER A 135 33.67 -2.73 -54.93
CA SER A 135 33.06 -1.40 -55.17
C SER A 135 32.90 -0.42 -53.98
N THR A 136 33.51 0.75 -54.13
CA THR A 136 33.43 1.95 -53.29
C THR A 136 32.15 2.76 -53.48
N VAL A 137 31.56 3.26 -52.40
CA VAL A 137 30.74 4.51 -52.39
C VAL A 137 31.12 5.32 -51.14
N SER A 138 31.18 6.65 -51.28
CA SER A 138 31.66 7.59 -50.26
C SER A 138 30.55 8.09 -49.32
N SER A 139 30.99 8.66 -48.18
CA SER A 139 30.36 9.77 -47.45
C SER A 139 28.86 9.69 -47.12
N GLU A 140 28.54 9.37 -45.85
CA GLU A 140 28.13 10.38 -44.86
C GLU A 140 27.99 9.74 -43.47
N ILE A 141 28.74 10.23 -42.48
CA ILE A 141 28.60 9.82 -41.07
C ILE A 141 27.59 10.76 -40.40
N THR A 142 26.30 10.44 -40.52
CA THR A 142 25.31 10.91 -39.55
C THR A 142 25.31 9.98 -38.35
N SER A 143 25.86 10.44 -37.23
CA SER A 143 25.86 9.71 -35.97
C SER A 143 24.43 9.55 -35.44
N LEU A 144 23.86 8.34 -35.59
CA LEU A 144 22.68 7.93 -34.84
C LEU A 144 22.98 8.05 -33.34
N PRO A 145 22.06 8.57 -32.51
CA PRO A 145 22.24 8.55 -31.07
C PRO A 145 22.36 7.10 -30.59
N PRO A 146 23.18 6.81 -29.57
CA PRO A 146 23.28 5.46 -29.03
C PRO A 146 21.88 5.00 -28.63
N ARG A 147 21.46 3.83 -29.14
CA ARG A 147 20.16 3.24 -28.83
C ARG A 147 19.97 3.27 -27.31
N ALA A 148 18.89 3.90 -26.86
CA ALA A 148 18.54 3.95 -25.45
C ALA A 148 18.66 2.53 -24.86
N SER A 149 19.54 2.37 -23.88
CA SER A 149 19.67 1.14 -23.13
C SER A 149 18.34 0.91 -22.43
N VAL A 150 17.50 0.06 -22.99
CA VAL A 150 16.26 -0.40 -22.37
C VAL A 150 16.64 -0.88 -20.97
N SER A 151 16.17 -0.18 -19.94
CA SER A 151 16.42 -0.54 -18.56
C SER A 151 15.65 -1.84 -18.30
N VAL A 152 16.31 -2.96 -18.56
CA VAL A 152 15.82 -4.29 -18.19
C VAL A 152 15.71 -4.27 -16.68
N VAL A 153 14.48 -4.13 -16.18
CA VAL A 153 14.16 -4.41 -14.77
C VAL A 153 14.77 -5.77 -14.47
N PRO A 154 15.70 -5.88 -13.49
CA PRO A 154 16.36 -7.14 -13.26
C PRO A 154 15.33 -8.24 -13.00
N ARG A 155 15.28 -9.24 -13.89
CA ARG A 155 14.41 -10.44 -13.76
C ARG A 155 14.62 -11.19 -12.44
N THR A 156 15.65 -10.80 -11.68
CA THR A 156 16.07 -11.32 -10.38
C THR A 156 15.26 -10.84 -9.17
N LEU A 157 14.44 -9.79 -9.29
CA LEU A 157 13.65 -9.28 -8.14
C LEU A 157 12.24 -9.87 -8.08
N ALA A 158 11.52 -9.94 -9.21
CA ALA A 158 10.11 -10.33 -9.23
C ALA A 158 9.84 -11.76 -8.72
N HIS A 159 10.75 -12.70 -8.99
CA HIS A 159 10.58 -14.10 -8.58
C HIS A 159 10.81 -14.35 -7.07
N ARG A 160 11.35 -13.38 -6.33
CA ARG A 160 11.63 -13.52 -4.90
C ARG A 160 10.43 -13.17 -4.03
N TRP A 161 9.43 -12.47 -4.56
CA TRP A 161 8.32 -11.92 -3.78
C TRP A 161 7.51 -12.94 -2.99
N PRO A 162 7.07 -14.09 -3.56
CA PRO A 162 6.31 -15.09 -2.79
C PRO A 162 7.14 -15.68 -1.65
N LEU A 163 8.44 -15.90 -1.88
CA LEU A 163 9.38 -16.43 -0.89
C LEU A 163 9.60 -15.47 0.28
N VAL A 164 9.61 -14.16 0.04
CA VAL A 164 9.76 -13.15 1.10
C VAL A 164 8.53 -13.12 2.01
N SER A 165 7.32 -13.21 1.42
CA SER A 165 6.08 -13.30 2.18
C SER A 165 6.05 -14.56 3.06
N GLU A 166 6.33 -15.73 2.48
CA GLU A 166 6.37 -17.01 3.20
C GLU A 166 7.38 -17.02 4.36
N VAL A 167 8.57 -16.44 4.18
CA VAL A 167 9.56 -16.30 5.27
C VAL A 167 9.00 -15.48 6.44
N LEU A 168 8.35 -14.35 6.16
CA LEU A 168 7.73 -13.51 7.18
C LEU A 168 6.55 -14.23 7.86
N PHE A 169 5.71 -14.91 7.09
CA PHE A 169 4.56 -15.68 7.59
C PHE A 169 5.01 -16.83 8.50
N ALA A 170 5.97 -17.64 8.06
CA ALA A 170 6.52 -18.74 8.84
C ALA A 170 7.21 -18.26 10.13
N ALA A 171 7.95 -17.14 10.09
CA ALA A 171 8.57 -16.56 11.28
C ALA A 171 7.53 -16.05 12.31
N CYS A 172 6.39 -15.51 11.86
CA CYS A 172 5.28 -15.12 12.73
C CYS A 172 4.53 -16.34 13.28
N GLU A 173 4.31 -17.38 12.46
CA GLU A 173 3.60 -18.59 12.86
C GLU A 173 4.38 -19.42 13.89
N LEU A 174 5.69 -19.53 13.69
CA LEU A 174 6.59 -20.19 14.62
C LEU A 174 6.89 -19.36 15.88
N GLY A 175 6.42 -18.12 16.00
CA GLY A 175 6.65 -17.28 17.18
C GLY A 175 8.10 -16.83 17.37
N VAL A 176 8.88 -16.72 16.28
CA VAL A 176 10.32 -16.36 16.33
C VAL A 176 10.55 -15.02 17.02
N PHE A 177 9.76 -14.00 16.66
CA PHE A 177 9.93 -12.65 17.18
C PHE A 177 9.54 -12.54 18.66
N ASP A 178 8.46 -13.24 19.07
CA ASP A 178 8.03 -13.32 20.47
C ASP A 178 9.13 -13.94 21.33
N LEU A 179 9.64 -15.11 20.93
CA LEU A 179 10.72 -15.80 21.64
C LEU A 179 12.00 -14.96 21.78
N LEU A 180 12.38 -14.23 20.73
CA LEU A 180 13.53 -13.33 20.76
C LEU A 180 13.30 -12.07 21.60
N SER A 181 12.04 -11.68 21.85
CA SER A 181 11.67 -10.58 22.74
C SER A 181 11.58 -10.99 24.21
N GLU A 182 11.29 -12.26 24.49
CA GLU A 182 11.26 -12.82 25.85
C GLU A 182 12.65 -13.24 26.36
N ALA A 183 13.63 -13.37 25.47
CA ALA A 183 15.00 -13.72 25.82
C ALA A 183 15.76 -12.53 26.45
N LEU A 184 16.41 -12.78 27.59
CA LEU A 184 17.28 -11.79 28.26
C LEU A 184 18.55 -11.46 27.47
N GLU A 185 18.99 -12.36 26.59
CA GLU A 185 20.19 -12.23 25.76
C GLU A 185 19.91 -12.75 24.34
N PRO A 186 20.60 -12.23 23.30
CA PRO A 186 20.50 -12.72 21.93
C PRO A 186 20.73 -14.23 21.80
N LEU A 187 19.82 -14.93 21.11
CA LEU A 187 19.82 -16.40 21.05
C LEU A 187 20.54 -16.92 19.81
N GLY A 188 21.33 -17.98 19.95
CA GLY A 188 21.85 -18.73 18.80
C GLY A 188 20.78 -19.62 18.15
N SER A 189 20.92 -19.92 16.85
CA SER A 189 19.92 -20.68 16.06
C SER A 189 19.54 -22.03 16.67
N ALA A 190 20.49 -22.74 17.27
CA ALA A 190 20.24 -24.00 17.97
C ALA A 190 19.36 -23.84 19.23
N ALA A 191 19.49 -22.73 19.96
CA ALA A 191 18.63 -22.44 21.12
C ALA A 191 17.21 -22.05 20.69
N VAL A 192 17.09 -21.29 19.59
CA VAL A 192 15.79 -20.99 18.96
C VAL A 192 15.11 -22.29 18.51
N ALA A 193 15.84 -23.17 17.81
CA ALA A 193 15.30 -24.43 17.30
C ALA A 193 14.76 -25.34 18.42
N VAL A 194 15.50 -25.49 19.51
CA VAL A 194 15.08 -26.28 20.69
C VAL A 194 13.83 -25.68 21.35
N ARG A 195 13.74 -24.35 21.49
CA ARG A 195 12.60 -23.69 22.14
C ARG A 195 11.33 -23.67 21.30
N LEU A 196 11.45 -23.62 19.97
CA LEU A 196 10.32 -23.63 19.04
C LEU A 196 9.94 -25.04 18.56
N GLY A 197 10.69 -26.08 18.94
CA GLY A 197 10.44 -27.46 18.49
C GLY A 197 10.73 -27.69 17.00
N THR A 198 11.59 -26.88 16.38
CA THR A 198 11.87 -26.87 14.95
C THR A 198 13.21 -27.53 14.61
N SER A 199 13.43 -27.88 13.33
CA SER A 199 14.71 -28.45 12.90
C SER A 199 15.84 -27.41 12.95
N SER A 200 17.03 -27.80 13.42
CA SER A 200 18.18 -26.88 13.53
C SER A 200 18.55 -26.23 12.20
N HIS A 201 18.51 -27.01 11.10
CA HIS A 201 18.82 -26.52 9.76
C HIS A 201 17.77 -25.54 9.24
N GLY A 202 16.47 -25.89 9.33
CA GLY A 202 15.39 -25.01 8.89
C GLY A 202 15.34 -23.70 9.69
N THR A 203 15.55 -23.78 11.00
CA THR A 203 15.62 -22.61 11.89
C THR A 203 16.78 -21.69 11.51
N GLN A 204 17.98 -22.23 11.28
CA GLN A 204 19.11 -21.41 10.85
C GLN A 204 18.82 -20.70 9.53
N LEU A 205 18.35 -21.41 8.50
CA LEU A 205 18.00 -20.81 7.20
C LEU A 205 16.93 -19.72 7.33
N LEU A 206 15.90 -19.94 8.16
CA LEU A 206 14.85 -18.95 8.40
C LEU A 206 15.40 -17.69 9.08
N LEU A 207 16.23 -17.84 10.12
CA LEU A 207 16.83 -16.72 10.85
C LEU A 207 17.81 -15.93 9.97
N ASP A 208 18.72 -16.60 9.26
CA ASP A 208 19.66 -15.97 8.32
C ASP A 208 18.94 -15.21 7.19
N THR A 209 17.81 -15.75 6.72
CA THR A 209 16.95 -15.06 5.75
C THR A 209 16.24 -13.87 6.38
N CYS A 210 15.72 -13.98 7.60
CA CYS A 210 15.12 -12.85 8.32
C CYS A 210 16.12 -11.71 8.60
N VAL A 211 17.40 -12.04 8.86
CA VAL A 211 18.49 -11.06 8.94
C VAL A 211 18.70 -10.37 7.59
N SER A 212 18.75 -11.14 6.50
CA SER A 212 18.89 -10.60 5.14
C SER A 212 17.73 -9.69 4.74
N LEU A 213 16.52 -9.94 5.25
CA LEU A 213 15.33 -9.12 5.09
C LEU A 213 15.25 -7.92 6.06
N LYS A 214 16.23 -7.75 6.96
CA LYS A 214 16.27 -6.73 8.02
C LYS A 214 15.10 -6.84 9.03
N LEU A 215 14.52 -8.03 9.16
CA LEU A 215 13.52 -8.36 10.18
C LEU A 215 14.21 -8.71 11.50
N LEU A 216 15.38 -9.35 11.44
CA LEU A 216 16.26 -9.62 12.57
C LEU A 216 17.62 -8.94 12.36
N GLN A 217 18.40 -8.82 13.43
CA GLN A 217 19.82 -8.48 13.38
C GLN A 217 20.62 -9.58 14.06
N VAL A 218 21.89 -9.74 13.65
CA VAL A 218 22.77 -10.81 14.12
C VAL A 218 24.12 -10.26 14.55
N GLU A 219 24.63 -10.77 15.65
CA GLU A 219 25.97 -10.49 16.16
C GLU A 219 26.76 -11.79 16.26
N THR A 220 28.05 -11.76 15.91
CA THR A 220 28.93 -12.93 16.06
C THR A 220 29.73 -12.83 17.35
N SER A 221 29.37 -13.63 18.35
CA SER A 221 30.07 -13.70 19.63
C SER A 221 30.68 -15.09 19.82
N ARG A 222 31.99 -15.13 20.12
CA ARG A 222 32.77 -16.38 20.31
C ARG A 222 32.57 -17.41 19.18
N GLY A 223 32.50 -16.93 17.93
CA GLY A 223 32.29 -17.77 16.74
C GLY A 223 30.86 -18.29 16.54
N LYS A 224 29.88 -17.79 17.29
CA LYS A 224 28.46 -18.15 17.15
C LYS A 224 27.65 -16.93 16.72
N ALA A 225 26.77 -17.13 15.74
CA ALA A 225 25.74 -16.17 15.38
C ALA A 225 24.66 -16.14 16.47
N LEU A 226 24.38 -14.95 17.00
CA LEU A 226 23.33 -14.67 17.98
C LEU A 226 22.34 -13.68 17.37
N TYR A 227 21.06 -14.06 17.34
CA TYR A 227 19.99 -13.31 16.70
C TYR A 227 19.18 -12.54 17.73
N GLN A 228 18.70 -11.37 17.33
CA GLN A 228 17.82 -10.51 18.13
C GLN A 228 16.88 -9.73 17.21
N ASN A 229 15.76 -9.23 17.75
CA ASN A 229 14.82 -8.41 17.00
C ASN A 229 15.45 -7.07 16.57
N THR A 230 14.93 -6.50 15.48
CA THR A 230 15.15 -5.11 15.10
C THR A 230 14.04 -4.23 15.67
N GLU A 231 14.16 -2.90 15.60
CA GLU A 231 13.08 -1.98 15.97
C GLU A 231 11.77 -2.32 15.23
N LEU A 232 11.84 -2.77 13.97
CA LEU A 232 10.66 -3.19 13.22
C LEU A 232 10.01 -4.44 13.81
N SER A 233 10.75 -5.53 14.03
CA SER A 233 10.14 -6.76 14.53
C SER A 233 9.65 -6.58 15.95
N SER A 234 10.40 -5.91 16.82
CA SER A 234 9.95 -5.52 18.16
C SER A 234 8.67 -4.67 18.14
N THR A 235 8.54 -3.72 17.20
CA THR A 235 7.37 -2.83 17.15
C THR A 235 6.14 -3.50 16.53
N TYR A 236 6.29 -4.35 15.53
CA TYR A 236 5.16 -4.80 14.70
C TYR A 236 4.97 -6.32 14.61
N LEU A 237 5.94 -7.13 15.02
CA LEU A 237 5.92 -8.60 14.90
C LEU A 237 5.97 -9.34 16.25
N VAL A 238 6.11 -8.62 17.37
CA VAL A 238 5.99 -9.15 18.75
C VAL A 238 4.57 -8.90 19.28
N ARG A 239 3.89 -9.94 19.75
CA ARG A 239 2.48 -9.93 20.20
C ARG A 239 2.21 -9.00 21.38
N ALA A 240 3.21 -8.79 22.25
CA ALA A 240 3.14 -7.87 23.38
C ALA A 240 3.16 -6.39 22.95
N SER A 241 3.53 -6.07 21.71
CA SER A 241 3.52 -4.70 21.21
C SER A 241 2.08 -4.20 20.99
N PRO A 242 1.73 -2.98 21.42
CA PRO A 242 0.45 -2.37 21.11
C PRO A 242 0.26 -2.06 19.61
N LYS A 243 1.30 -2.22 18.78
CA LYS A 243 1.27 -2.04 17.32
C LYS A 243 1.44 -3.35 16.53
N TYR A 244 1.34 -4.51 17.19
CA TYR A 244 1.45 -5.82 16.56
C TYR A 244 0.55 -5.95 15.32
N GLN A 245 1.09 -6.50 14.23
CA GLN A 245 0.42 -6.73 12.95
C GLN A 245 0.38 -8.22 12.56
N GLY A 246 0.91 -9.11 13.42
CA GLY A 246 1.09 -10.51 13.05
C GLY A 246 -0.22 -11.30 12.89
N ASN A 247 -1.36 -10.85 13.46
CA ASN A 247 -2.64 -11.52 13.16
C ASN A 247 -3.06 -11.28 11.71
N MET A 248 -2.79 -10.08 11.18
CA MET A 248 -3.00 -9.77 9.76
C MET A 248 -2.08 -10.62 8.88
N LEU A 249 -0.80 -10.74 9.23
CA LEU A 249 0.15 -11.58 8.47
C LEU A 249 -0.25 -13.06 8.46
N LEU A 250 -0.69 -13.61 9.59
CA LEU A 250 -1.18 -14.99 9.69
C LEU A 250 -2.50 -15.21 8.94
N TYR A 251 -3.37 -14.19 8.89
CA TYR A 251 -4.56 -14.23 8.04
C TYR A 251 -4.15 -14.24 6.55
N LEU A 252 -3.29 -13.31 6.12
CA LEU A 252 -2.81 -13.22 4.74
C LEU A 252 -2.17 -14.54 4.26
N ALA A 253 -1.37 -15.19 5.10
CA ALA A 253 -0.76 -16.50 4.82
C ALA A 253 -1.81 -17.59 4.57
N ARG A 254 -2.81 -17.70 5.46
CA ARG A 254 -3.77 -18.81 5.48
C ARG A 254 -5.01 -18.59 4.59
N THR A 255 -5.26 -17.38 4.12
CA THR A 255 -6.41 -17.05 3.25
C THR A 255 -5.97 -16.44 1.93
N THR A 256 -5.36 -15.27 2.00
CA THR A 256 -5.11 -14.41 0.84
C THR A 256 -4.10 -15.02 -0.12
N TYR A 257 -2.99 -15.55 0.40
CA TYR A 257 -1.94 -16.17 -0.42
C TYR A 257 -2.47 -17.34 -1.25
N LEU A 258 -3.38 -18.15 -0.69
CA LEU A 258 -4.04 -19.26 -1.37
C LEU A 258 -4.98 -18.78 -2.49
N CYS A 259 -5.86 -17.81 -2.22
CA CYS A 259 -6.71 -17.22 -3.28
C CYS A 259 -5.89 -16.58 -4.41
N TRP A 260 -4.76 -15.93 -4.09
CA TRP A 260 -3.87 -15.32 -5.07
C TRP A 260 -3.18 -16.34 -6.00
N GLY A 261 -3.06 -17.60 -5.59
CA GLY A 261 -2.66 -18.71 -6.48
C GLY A 261 -3.57 -18.86 -7.71
N HIS A 262 -4.82 -18.37 -7.61
CA HIS A 262 -5.82 -18.42 -8.67
C HIS A 262 -6.07 -17.05 -9.36
N LEU A 263 -5.23 -16.03 -9.10
CA LEU A 263 -5.37 -14.66 -9.63
C LEU A 263 -5.56 -14.62 -11.16
N ALA A 264 -4.82 -15.44 -11.91
CA ALA A 264 -4.94 -15.47 -13.37
C ALA A 264 -6.34 -15.87 -13.86
N GLN A 265 -7.09 -16.63 -13.06
CA GLN A 265 -8.48 -16.96 -13.37
C GLN A 265 -9.44 -15.87 -12.88
N ALA A 266 -9.18 -15.27 -11.70
CA ALA A 266 -9.91 -14.09 -11.23
C ALA A 266 -9.94 -12.95 -12.25
N VAL A 267 -8.80 -12.70 -12.92
CA VAL A 267 -8.68 -11.70 -13.99
C VAL A 267 -9.45 -12.09 -15.27
N ARG A 268 -9.63 -13.38 -15.57
CA ARG A 268 -10.30 -13.83 -16.80
C ARG A 268 -11.82 -13.70 -16.76
N ASP A 269 -12.45 -14.03 -15.64
CA ASP A 269 -13.91 -14.08 -15.54
C ASP A 269 -14.51 -13.06 -14.56
N GLY A 270 -13.68 -12.32 -13.81
CA GLY A 270 -14.10 -11.21 -12.96
C GLY A 270 -14.60 -11.61 -11.57
N LYS A 271 -14.34 -12.84 -11.09
CA LYS A 271 -14.87 -13.36 -9.82
C LYS A 271 -13.80 -13.71 -8.77
N ASN A 272 -14.23 -13.72 -7.51
CA ASN A 272 -13.45 -14.19 -6.36
C ASN A 272 -13.06 -15.69 -6.48
N ARG A 273 -12.13 -16.15 -5.63
CA ARG A 273 -11.54 -17.52 -5.66
C ARG A 273 -11.73 -18.35 -4.39
N TYR A 274 -12.71 -18.03 -3.55
CA TYR A 274 -12.94 -18.81 -2.32
C TYR A 274 -13.32 -20.28 -2.61
N GLN A 275 -14.07 -20.52 -3.68
CA GLN A 275 -14.50 -21.86 -4.09
C GLN A 275 -13.33 -22.74 -4.56
N GLU A 276 -12.38 -22.18 -5.31
CA GLU A 276 -11.20 -22.90 -5.78
C GLU A 276 -10.13 -23.06 -4.70
N ALA A 277 -9.94 -22.05 -3.83
CA ALA A 277 -8.92 -22.09 -2.78
C ALA A 277 -9.32 -22.93 -1.55
N PHE A 278 -10.62 -22.99 -1.21
CA PHE A 278 -11.11 -23.65 0.02
C PHE A 278 -12.25 -24.66 -0.19
N GLY A 279 -12.77 -24.81 -1.40
CA GLY A 279 -13.89 -25.71 -1.65
C GLY A 279 -15.26 -25.18 -1.16
N VAL A 280 -15.36 -23.94 -0.69
CA VAL A 280 -16.59 -23.36 -0.13
C VAL A 280 -17.33 -22.47 -1.14
N PRO A 281 -18.68 -22.55 -1.24
CA PRO A 281 -19.48 -21.62 -2.02
C PRO A 281 -19.28 -20.17 -1.57
N SER A 282 -19.33 -19.23 -2.51
CA SER A 282 -19.01 -17.81 -2.28
C SER A 282 -20.07 -16.85 -2.82
N ASP A 283 -21.28 -17.37 -3.09
CA ASP A 283 -22.47 -16.56 -3.44
C ASP A 283 -22.86 -15.60 -2.30
N GLU A 284 -22.62 -16.02 -1.05
CA GLU A 284 -22.61 -15.17 0.13
C GLU A 284 -21.17 -14.95 0.60
N LEU A 285 -20.61 -13.79 0.24
CA LEU A 285 -19.21 -13.45 0.49
C LEU A 285 -18.73 -13.72 1.93
N PHE A 286 -19.45 -13.21 2.93
CA PHE A 286 -19.02 -13.35 4.33
C PHE A 286 -19.24 -14.75 4.89
N THR A 287 -20.14 -15.57 4.31
CA THR A 287 -20.28 -16.99 4.64
C THR A 287 -19.03 -17.78 4.20
N ALA A 288 -18.42 -17.42 3.06
CA ALA A 288 -17.13 -17.97 2.63
C ALA A 288 -15.94 -17.48 3.49
N ILE A 289 -15.91 -16.20 3.86
CA ILE A 289 -14.87 -15.62 4.73
C ILE A 289 -14.92 -16.23 6.14
N TYR A 290 -16.13 -16.41 6.70
CA TYR A 290 -16.39 -16.93 8.05
C TYR A 290 -16.68 -18.44 8.06
N ARG A 291 -16.07 -19.20 7.14
CA ARG A 291 -16.27 -20.65 6.97
C ARG A 291 -15.98 -21.52 8.20
N SER A 292 -15.41 -20.96 9.26
CA SER A 292 -15.38 -21.55 10.61
C SER A 292 -15.30 -20.47 11.69
N GLU A 293 -15.56 -20.83 12.95
CA GLU A 293 -15.41 -19.92 14.09
C GLU A 293 -13.97 -19.42 14.28
N GLY A 294 -12.98 -20.33 14.15
CA GLY A 294 -11.57 -19.94 14.13
C GLY A 294 -11.22 -19.02 12.95
N GLU A 295 -11.79 -19.31 11.78
CA GLU A 295 -11.78 -18.47 10.56
C GLU A 295 -12.20 -17.02 10.85
N ARG A 296 -13.42 -16.87 11.39
CA ARG A 296 -14.01 -15.58 11.79
C ARG A 296 -13.15 -14.86 12.84
N VAL A 297 -12.72 -15.53 13.90
CA VAL A 297 -11.90 -14.92 14.96
C VAL A 297 -10.53 -14.49 14.43
N GLN A 298 -9.90 -15.26 13.54
CA GLN A 298 -8.62 -14.88 12.92
C GLN A 298 -8.79 -13.67 11.99
N PHE A 299 -9.86 -13.62 11.21
CA PHE A 299 -10.20 -12.45 10.39
C PHE A 299 -10.38 -11.20 11.26
N MET A 300 -11.20 -11.29 12.32
CA MET A 300 -11.44 -10.19 13.24
C MET A 300 -10.15 -9.69 13.90
N ARG A 301 -9.28 -10.61 14.35
CA ARG A 301 -7.95 -10.28 14.89
C ARG A 301 -7.05 -9.61 13.86
N GLY A 302 -7.04 -10.09 12.61
CA GLY A 302 -6.26 -9.47 11.54
C GLY A 302 -6.75 -8.06 11.20
N LEU A 303 -8.08 -7.86 11.10
CA LEU A 303 -8.66 -6.56 10.75
C LEU A 303 -8.43 -5.49 11.83
N GLN A 304 -8.45 -5.84 13.12
CA GLN A 304 -8.23 -4.85 14.17
C GLN A 304 -6.79 -4.35 14.27
N ASP A 305 -5.80 -5.20 13.97
CA ASP A 305 -4.38 -4.90 14.18
C ASP A 305 -3.99 -3.60 13.46
N VAL A 306 -4.54 -3.37 12.26
CA VAL A 306 -4.22 -2.20 11.43
C VAL A 306 -4.70 -0.87 12.03
N TRP A 307 -5.69 -0.88 12.92
CA TRP A 307 -6.19 0.33 13.56
C TRP A 307 -5.23 0.86 14.63
N SER A 308 -4.37 0.01 15.21
CA SER A 308 -3.30 0.45 16.13
C SER A 308 -2.25 1.36 15.46
N VAL A 309 -2.12 1.31 14.13
CA VAL A 309 -1.16 2.10 13.35
C VAL A 309 -1.81 3.16 12.46
N SER A 310 -3.07 2.95 12.06
CA SER A 310 -3.80 3.84 11.13
C SER A 310 -5.01 4.54 11.74
N GLY A 311 -5.66 3.97 12.77
CA GLY A 311 -6.96 4.41 13.28
C GLY A 311 -6.97 5.88 13.71
N ARG A 312 -5.94 6.31 14.44
CA ARG A 312 -5.78 7.71 14.84
C ARG A 312 -5.68 8.67 13.66
N ALA A 313 -4.94 8.31 12.61
CA ALA A 313 -4.71 9.19 11.47
C ALA A 313 -6.00 9.40 10.65
N VAL A 314 -6.81 8.36 10.47
CA VAL A 314 -8.10 8.45 9.75
C VAL A 314 -9.18 9.16 10.57
N LEU A 315 -9.24 8.92 11.89
CA LEU A 315 -10.22 9.55 12.79
C LEU A 315 -9.90 11.03 13.10
N GLN A 316 -8.64 11.46 12.96
CA GLN A 316 -8.24 12.88 13.07
C GLN A 316 -8.15 13.60 11.71
N ALA A 317 -8.46 12.94 10.60
CA ALA A 317 -8.43 13.55 9.26
C ALA A 317 -9.48 14.67 9.08
N PHE A 318 -10.58 14.59 9.85
CA PHE A 318 -11.61 15.61 9.99
C PHE A 318 -11.91 15.81 11.47
N ASP A 319 -12.43 16.98 11.84
CA ASP A 319 -12.98 17.20 13.18
C ASP A 319 -14.31 16.45 13.32
N LEU A 320 -14.30 15.38 14.13
CA LEU A 320 -15.48 14.59 14.45
C LEU A 320 -16.12 14.99 15.80
N SER A 321 -15.55 15.96 16.53
CA SER A 321 -16.07 16.40 17.84
C SER A 321 -17.51 16.93 17.86
N PRO A 322 -18.11 17.44 16.75
CA PRO A 322 -19.52 17.78 16.71
C PRO A 322 -20.46 16.57 16.81
N PHE A 323 -20.00 15.36 16.50
CA PHE A 323 -20.83 14.14 16.48
C PHE A 323 -20.72 13.39 17.81
N ARG A 324 -21.83 13.31 18.54
CA ARG A 324 -21.93 12.62 19.83
C ARG A 324 -22.46 11.21 19.71
N LEU A 325 -23.31 10.93 18.72
CA LEU A 325 -23.84 9.60 18.42
C LEU A 325 -23.23 9.09 17.11
N ILE A 326 -22.39 8.08 17.20
CA ILE A 326 -21.65 7.50 16.08
C ILE A 326 -22.09 6.04 15.89
N CYS A 327 -22.26 5.58 14.65
CA CYS A 327 -22.48 4.18 14.33
C CYS A 327 -21.32 3.68 13.44
N ASP A 328 -20.59 2.67 13.90
CA ASP A 328 -19.50 2.03 13.17
C ASP A 328 -20.06 0.79 12.46
N VAL A 329 -20.43 0.93 11.19
CA VAL A 329 -21.15 -0.10 10.41
C VAL A 329 -20.12 -1.02 9.78
N GLY A 330 -20.20 -2.33 10.08
CA GLY A 330 -19.12 -3.28 9.80
C GLY A 330 -17.95 -3.13 10.78
N GLY A 331 -18.19 -2.55 11.96
CA GLY A 331 -17.14 -2.21 12.94
C GLY A 331 -16.45 -3.41 13.61
N CYS A 332 -16.85 -4.64 13.28
CA CYS A 332 -16.12 -5.87 13.61
C CYS A 332 -15.87 -6.04 15.13
N SER A 333 -14.61 -6.07 15.58
CA SER A 333 -14.28 -6.17 17.02
C SER A 333 -14.45 -4.86 17.81
N GLY A 334 -14.82 -3.74 17.16
CA GLY A 334 -14.95 -2.43 17.79
C GLY A 334 -13.61 -1.72 18.06
N ALA A 335 -12.50 -2.19 17.48
CA ALA A 335 -11.19 -1.58 17.67
C ALA A 335 -11.10 -0.12 17.17
N LEU A 336 -11.76 0.22 16.05
CA LEU A 336 -11.81 1.60 15.57
C LEU A 336 -12.73 2.47 16.44
N ALA A 337 -13.88 1.93 16.87
CA ALA A 337 -14.76 2.57 17.85
C ALA A 337 -14.02 2.94 19.15
N LYS A 338 -13.13 2.08 19.66
CA LYS A 338 -12.30 2.35 20.84
C LYS A 338 -11.30 3.50 20.63
N GLU A 339 -10.62 3.56 19.49
CA GLU A 339 -9.77 4.71 19.17
C GLU A 339 -10.61 5.99 19.03
N CYS A 340 -11.85 5.88 18.52
CA CYS A 340 -12.78 7.00 18.42
C CYS A 340 -13.21 7.55 19.80
N THR A 341 -13.62 6.70 20.75
CA THR A 341 -13.99 7.15 22.10
C THR A 341 -12.79 7.64 22.93
N ALA A 342 -11.57 7.21 22.61
CA ALA A 342 -10.34 7.75 23.18
C ALA A 342 -9.98 9.15 22.64
N LEU A 343 -10.20 9.40 21.34
CA LEU A 343 -9.92 10.68 20.69
C LEU A 343 -11.01 11.74 20.94
N TYR A 344 -12.27 11.31 21.05
CA TYR A 344 -13.44 12.18 21.18
C TYR A 344 -14.23 11.81 22.44
N PRO A 345 -13.80 12.24 23.65
CA PRO A 345 -14.35 11.72 24.90
C PRO A 345 -15.86 11.89 25.11
N GLY A 346 -16.47 12.87 24.44
CA GLY A 346 -17.90 13.16 24.48
C GLY A 346 -18.78 12.36 23.51
N CYS A 347 -18.21 11.48 22.68
CA CYS A 347 -18.99 10.62 21.79
C CYS A 347 -19.39 9.28 22.45
N ARG A 348 -20.36 8.62 21.83
CA ARG A 348 -20.75 7.23 22.05
C ARG A 348 -20.81 6.55 20.70
N VAL A 349 -20.31 5.31 20.63
CA VAL A 349 -20.22 4.55 19.38
C VAL A 349 -21.04 3.27 19.49
N THR A 350 -21.96 3.07 18.55
CA THR A 350 -22.63 1.79 18.33
C THR A 350 -21.89 1.04 17.23
N VAL A 351 -21.22 -0.05 17.56
CA VAL A 351 -20.65 -1.00 16.60
C VAL A 351 -21.79 -1.85 16.06
N PHE A 352 -22.06 -1.75 14.76
CA PHE A 352 -23.09 -2.53 14.08
C PHE A 352 -22.43 -3.59 13.20
N ASP A 353 -22.74 -4.87 13.43
CA ASP A 353 -22.23 -5.99 12.64
C ASP A 353 -23.20 -7.19 12.67
N THR A 354 -22.88 -8.26 11.95
CA THR A 354 -23.67 -9.50 11.95
C THR A 354 -23.70 -10.18 13.34
N PRO A 355 -24.76 -10.93 13.70
CA PRO A 355 -24.89 -11.56 15.02
C PRO A 355 -23.69 -12.42 15.44
N ASP A 356 -23.12 -13.20 14.52
CA ASP A 356 -21.94 -14.03 14.81
C ASP A 356 -20.66 -13.24 15.04
N VAL A 357 -20.48 -12.10 14.37
CA VAL A 357 -19.35 -11.20 14.61
C VAL A 357 -19.55 -10.47 15.94
N VAL A 358 -20.75 -9.98 16.24
CA VAL A 358 -21.10 -9.37 17.54
C VAL A 358 -20.90 -10.34 18.71
N ARG A 359 -21.26 -11.63 18.54
CA ARG A 359 -21.00 -12.69 19.52
C ARG A 359 -19.51 -12.90 19.75
N ALA A 360 -18.72 -13.09 18.69
CA ALA A 360 -17.26 -13.26 18.80
C ALA A 360 -16.54 -12.02 19.35
N ALA A 361 -17.04 -10.81 19.06
CA ALA A 361 -16.52 -9.57 19.61
C ALA A 361 -16.63 -9.58 21.15
N LYS A 362 -17.83 -9.88 21.67
CA LYS A 362 -18.09 -10.00 23.12
C LYS A 362 -17.28 -11.11 23.79
N GLU A 363 -17.06 -12.23 23.09
CA GLU A 363 -16.39 -13.41 23.66
C GLU A 363 -14.85 -13.31 23.68
N HIS A 364 -14.23 -12.73 22.65
CA HIS A 364 -12.78 -12.82 22.45
C HIS A 364 -12.01 -11.49 22.57
N PHE A 365 -12.71 -10.35 22.72
CA PHE A 365 -12.11 -9.02 22.74
C PHE A 365 -12.51 -8.26 24.02
N PRO A 366 -11.97 -8.64 25.20
CA PRO A 366 -12.47 -8.19 26.50
C PRO A 366 -12.22 -6.71 26.82
N PHE A 367 -11.54 -5.95 25.96
CA PHE A 367 -11.21 -4.55 26.21
C PHE A 367 -12.37 -3.57 26.02
N LEU A 368 -13.59 -4.08 25.88
CA LEU A 368 -14.82 -3.37 25.53
C LEU A 368 -15.61 -2.89 26.76
N GLU A 369 -14.98 -2.81 27.94
CA GLU A 369 -15.55 -2.26 29.19
C GLU A 369 -15.81 -0.74 29.17
N ASP A 370 -15.77 -0.10 27.99
CA ASP A 370 -16.13 1.31 27.83
C ASP A 370 -17.64 1.43 27.60
N ASP A 371 -18.39 1.89 28.61
CA ASP A 371 -19.85 2.13 28.57
C ASP A 371 -20.34 3.00 27.39
N ARG A 372 -19.42 3.73 26.73
CA ARG A 372 -19.70 4.55 25.54
C ARG A 372 -19.72 3.73 24.25
N ILE A 373 -19.20 2.50 24.27
CA ILE A 373 -19.21 1.56 23.14
C ILE A 373 -20.34 0.55 23.37
N ARG A 374 -21.18 0.34 22.36
CA ARG A 374 -22.28 -0.65 22.40
C ARG A 374 -22.28 -1.46 21.13
N PHE A 375 -22.70 -2.72 21.21
CA PHE A 375 -22.86 -3.58 20.04
C PHE A 375 -24.33 -3.71 19.67
N TRP A 376 -24.61 -3.62 18.38
CA TRP A 376 -25.91 -3.87 17.77
C TRP A 376 -25.73 -4.90 16.67
N GLU A 377 -26.57 -5.94 16.67
CA GLU A 377 -26.50 -7.03 15.70
C GLU A 377 -27.56 -6.90 14.60
N GLY A 378 -27.18 -7.23 13.36
CA GLY A 378 -28.07 -7.28 12.19
C GLY A 378 -27.33 -7.25 10.85
N ASP A 379 -28.06 -7.42 9.75
CA ASP A 379 -27.57 -7.19 8.38
C ASP A 379 -27.82 -5.74 7.96
N PHE A 380 -26.78 -4.98 7.65
CA PHE A 380 -26.92 -3.58 7.23
C PHE A 380 -27.62 -3.40 5.87
N PHE A 381 -27.77 -4.45 5.07
CA PHE A 381 -28.56 -4.44 3.84
C PHE A 381 -30.06 -4.64 4.08
N GLU A 382 -30.48 -5.30 5.16
CA GLU A 382 -31.87 -5.70 5.43
C GLU A 382 -32.46 -5.06 6.71
N ASP A 383 -31.73 -5.07 7.82
CA ASP A 383 -32.19 -4.65 9.16
C ASP A 383 -32.08 -3.15 9.45
N PRO A 384 -32.94 -2.58 10.31
CA PRO A 384 -32.88 -1.18 10.71
C PRO A 384 -31.50 -0.80 11.29
N LEU A 385 -30.86 0.21 10.70
CA LEU A 385 -29.62 0.76 11.22
C LEU A 385 -29.91 1.62 12.48
N PRO A 386 -29.07 1.56 13.53
CA PRO A 386 -29.16 2.44 14.69
C PRO A 386 -29.12 3.91 14.26
N GLU A 387 -29.93 4.77 14.87
CA GLU A 387 -29.88 6.21 14.60
C GLU A 387 -28.54 6.82 15.05
N ALA A 388 -27.86 7.53 14.15
CA ALA A 388 -26.61 8.22 14.45
C ALA A 388 -26.49 9.57 13.74
N GLU A 389 -25.60 10.41 14.29
CA GLU A 389 -25.18 11.69 13.72
C GLU A 389 -23.98 11.49 12.79
N LEU A 390 -23.15 10.46 13.02
CA LEU A 390 -22.09 10.04 12.12
C LEU A 390 -22.17 8.53 11.88
N TYR A 391 -22.09 8.10 10.63
CA TYR A 391 -21.87 6.70 10.27
C TYR A 391 -20.44 6.53 9.77
N ILE A 392 -19.71 5.59 10.36
CA ILE A 392 -18.39 5.18 9.89
C ILE A 392 -18.57 3.92 9.03
N LEU A 393 -17.90 3.92 7.87
CA LEU A 393 -17.77 2.78 6.96
C LEU A 393 -16.28 2.58 6.71
N ALA A 394 -15.64 1.81 7.59
CA ALA A 394 -14.20 1.58 7.54
C ALA A 394 -13.92 0.19 6.95
N ARG A 395 -13.39 0.14 5.72
CA ARG A 395 -13.15 -1.10 4.98
C ARG A 395 -14.43 -1.93 4.81
N VAL A 396 -15.42 -1.31 4.17
CA VAL A 396 -16.74 -1.92 3.93
C VAL A 396 -17.19 -1.70 2.50
N LEU A 397 -17.04 -0.49 1.95
CA LEU A 397 -17.45 -0.23 0.58
C LEU A 397 -16.52 -0.93 -0.42
N HIS A 398 -15.26 -1.21 -0.03
CA HIS A 398 -14.33 -1.91 -0.90
C HIS A 398 -14.67 -3.40 -1.15
N ASP A 399 -15.43 -4.06 -0.27
CA ASP A 399 -15.86 -5.46 -0.42
C ASP A 399 -16.97 -5.63 -1.47
N TRP A 400 -17.71 -4.56 -1.77
CA TRP A 400 -19.00 -4.62 -2.45
C TRP A 400 -18.99 -3.99 -3.84
N SER A 401 -19.84 -4.52 -4.72
CA SER A 401 -20.17 -3.89 -6.00
C SER A 401 -20.82 -2.50 -5.81
N ASP A 402 -20.73 -1.63 -6.83
CA ASP A 402 -21.26 -0.26 -6.75
C ASP A 402 -22.78 -0.22 -6.47
N GLY A 403 -23.54 -1.21 -6.95
CA GLY A 403 -24.97 -1.34 -6.67
C GLY A 403 -25.28 -1.64 -5.19
N ARG A 404 -24.50 -2.54 -4.56
CA ARG A 404 -24.59 -2.81 -3.11
C ARG A 404 -24.12 -1.61 -2.30
N CYS A 405 -23.04 -0.94 -2.71
CA CYS A 405 -22.61 0.33 -2.08
C CYS A 405 -23.72 1.38 -2.09
N ALA A 406 -24.37 1.60 -3.25
CA ALA A 406 -25.49 2.54 -3.37
C ALA A 406 -26.68 2.15 -2.49
N ARG A 407 -27.02 0.85 -2.39
CA ARG A 407 -28.06 0.33 -1.48
C ARG A 407 -27.74 0.67 -0.02
N LEU A 408 -26.53 0.38 0.44
CA LEU A 408 -26.10 0.67 1.82
C LEU A 408 -26.09 2.17 2.13
N LEU A 409 -25.50 2.99 1.25
CA LEU A 409 -25.47 4.45 1.43
C LEU A 409 -26.89 5.06 1.45
N ALA A 410 -27.82 4.52 0.66
CA ALA A 410 -29.23 4.94 0.70
C ALA A 410 -29.95 4.52 2.00
N ARG A 411 -29.58 3.39 2.63
CA ARG A 411 -30.08 3.00 3.96
C ARG A 411 -29.53 3.92 5.05
N ILE A 412 -28.22 4.19 5.04
CA ILE A 412 -27.57 5.13 5.96
C ILE A 412 -28.20 6.53 5.83
N ARG A 413 -28.46 7.01 4.61
CA ARG A 413 -29.15 8.29 4.37
C ARG A 413 -30.52 8.39 5.04
N ARG A 414 -31.24 7.27 5.23
CA ARG A 414 -32.56 7.22 5.88
C ARG A 414 -32.48 7.17 7.41
N ALA A 415 -31.48 6.47 7.96
CA ALA A 415 -31.29 6.35 9.40
C ALA A 415 -30.56 7.55 10.04
N CYS A 416 -29.79 8.28 9.24
CA CYS A 416 -28.97 9.40 9.71
C CYS A 416 -29.80 10.67 10.00
N LYS A 417 -29.44 11.35 11.10
CA LYS A 417 -30.13 12.56 11.57
C LYS A 417 -29.83 13.78 10.68
N PRO A 418 -30.73 14.78 10.60
CA PRO A 418 -30.44 16.05 9.93
C PRO A 418 -29.15 16.69 10.47
N GLY A 419 -28.29 17.17 9.57
CA GLY A 419 -26.95 17.68 9.92
C GLY A 419 -25.88 16.59 10.14
N GLY A 420 -26.26 15.32 10.11
CA GLY A 420 -25.33 14.20 10.23
C GLY A 420 -24.46 13.96 9.00
N ALA A 421 -23.58 12.96 9.07
CA ALA A 421 -22.59 12.67 8.04
C ALA A 421 -22.28 11.17 7.91
N VAL A 422 -21.56 10.82 6.83
CA VAL A 422 -20.91 9.52 6.64
C VAL A 422 -19.41 9.74 6.46
N LEU A 423 -18.60 8.97 7.19
CA LEU A 423 -17.16 8.91 7.11
C LEU A 423 -16.75 7.55 6.54
N VAL A 424 -16.31 7.54 5.29
CA VAL A 424 -15.78 6.37 4.60
C VAL A 424 -14.26 6.33 4.83
N ILE A 425 -13.74 5.21 5.32
CA ILE A 425 -12.31 4.99 5.57
C ILE A 425 -11.85 3.82 4.72
N GLU A 426 -11.10 4.12 3.65
CA GLU A 426 -10.75 3.19 2.58
C GLU A 426 -9.37 3.55 2.01
N SER A 427 -8.75 2.68 1.18
CA SER A 427 -7.49 3.02 0.53
C SER A 427 -7.77 3.71 -0.82
N LEU A 428 -7.53 5.02 -0.93
CA LEU A 428 -7.93 5.76 -2.13
C LEU A 428 -6.95 5.50 -3.29
N LEU A 429 -7.48 5.12 -4.46
CA LEU A 429 -6.71 5.17 -5.69
C LEU A 429 -6.43 6.63 -6.07
N ASP A 430 -5.27 6.88 -6.66
CA ASP A 430 -4.95 8.17 -7.27
C ASP A 430 -5.95 8.53 -8.38
N ALA A 431 -6.04 9.82 -8.73
CA ALA A 431 -7.10 10.33 -9.60
C ALA A 431 -7.13 9.67 -10.99
N ASP A 432 -6.01 9.12 -11.46
CA ASP A 432 -5.89 8.39 -12.73
C ASP A 432 -6.04 6.86 -12.60
N GLY A 433 -6.26 6.34 -11.38
CA GLY A 433 -6.40 4.92 -11.07
C GLY A 433 -5.09 4.10 -11.10
N ARG A 434 -3.93 4.74 -11.27
CA ARG A 434 -2.64 4.04 -11.52
C ARG A 434 -1.68 4.00 -10.32
N GLY A 435 -2.14 4.40 -9.14
CA GLY A 435 -1.39 4.32 -7.89
C GLY A 435 -2.29 4.57 -6.67
N PRO A 436 -1.73 4.54 -5.44
CA PRO A 436 -0.42 3.96 -5.11
C PRO A 436 -0.38 2.45 -5.40
N LEU A 437 0.82 1.87 -5.63
CA LEU A 437 0.97 0.43 -5.93
C LEU A 437 0.30 -0.46 -4.88
N THR A 438 0.43 -0.13 -3.59
CA THR A 438 -0.21 -0.87 -2.49
C THR A 438 -1.73 -0.91 -2.65
N THR A 439 -2.34 0.22 -3.00
CA THR A 439 -3.79 0.33 -3.22
C THR A 439 -4.24 -0.42 -4.49
N GLN A 440 -3.42 -0.46 -5.53
CA GLN A 440 -3.70 -1.30 -6.71
C GLN A 440 -3.66 -2.80 -6.38
N LEU A 441 -2.68 -3.23 -5.58
CA LEU A 441 -2.61 -4.60 -5.08
C LEU A 441 -3.82 -4.92 -4.17
N TYR A 442 -4.28 -3.96 -3.37
CA TYR A 442 -5.52 -4.09 -2.60
C TYR A 442 -6.74 -4.20 -3.52
N SER A 443 -6.83 -3.43 -4.61
CA SER A 443 -7.94 -3.57 -5.56
C SER A 443 -7.94 -4.91 -6.29
N LEU A 444 -6.77 -5.49 -6.58
CA LEU A 444 -6.66 -6.87 -7.08
C LEU A 444 -7.02 -7.89 -5.99
N ASN A 445 -6.69 -7.60 -4.73
CA ASN A 445 -7.11 -8.42 -3.61
C ASN A 445 -8.63 -8.45 -3.45
N MET A 446 -9.30 -7.30 -3.64
CA MET A 446 -10.76 -7.21 -3.65
C MET A 446 -11.37 -8.00 -4.80
N LEU A 447 -10.79 -7.99 -6.01
CA LEU A 447 -11.23 -8.88 -7.11
C LEU A 447 -11.07 -10.38 -6.76
N VAL A 448 -9.97 -10.74 -6.09
CA VAL A 448 -9.63 -12.14 -5.78
C VAL A 448 -10.44 -12.70 -4.61
N GLN A 449 -10.87 -11.86 -3.65
CA GLN A 449 -11.57 -12.30 -2.45
C GLN A 449 -13.04 -11.82 -2.35
N THR A 450 -13.41 -10.69 -2.94
CA THR A 450 -14.68 -10.00 -2.66
C THR A 450 -15.56 -9.79 -3.91
N GLU A 451 -16.61 -8.97 -3.82
CA GLU A 451 -17.42 -8.50 -4.96
C GLU A 451 -17.00 -7.10 -5.45
N GLY A 452 -16.00 -6.49 -4.80
CA GLY A 452 -15.72 -5.06 -4.88
C GLY A 452 -14.34 -4.69 -5.42
N ARG A 453 -13.88 -3.50 -5.02
CA ARG A 453 -12.67 -2.82 -5.51
C ARG A 453 -12.31 -1.61 -4.65
N GLU A 454 -11.04 -1.25 -4.62
CA GLU A 454 -10.63 0.09 -4.21
C GLU A 454 -11.08 1.11 -5.28
N ARG A 455 -11.25 2.37 -4.87
CA ARG A 455 -11.85 3.40 -5.72
C ARG A 455 -11.12 4.73 -5.61
N THR A 456 -11.21 5.55 -6.65
CA THR A 456 -10.69 6.92 -6.65
C THR A 456 -11.60 7.86 -5.85
N PRO A 457 -11.12 9.04 -5.39
CA PRO A 457 -11.97 10.04 -4.76
C PRO A 457 -13.20 10.43 -5.59
N ALA A 458 -13.05 10.50 -6.92
CA ALA A 458 -14.14 10.80 -7.84
C ALA A 458 -15.21 9.69 -7.89
N GLN A 459 -14.80 8.43 -7.75
CA GLN A 459 -15.73 7.29 -7.68
C GLN A 459 -16.48 7.27 -6.34
N TYR A 460 -15.84 7.56 -5.20
CA TYR A 460 -16.55 7.72 -3.93
C TYR A 460 -17.52 8.91 -3.96
N LEU A 461 -17.15 10.04 -4.57
CA LEU A 461 -18.06 11.16 -4.80
C LEU A 461 -19.28 10.74 -5.64
N ALA A 462 -19.07 9.93 -6.69
CA ALA A 462 -20.14 9.41 -7.54
C ALA A 462 -21.06 8.41 -6.85
N LEU A 463 -20.61 7.72 -5.79
CA LEU A 463 -21.46 6.88 -4.92
C LEU A 463 -22.23 7.73 -3.88
N LEU A 464 -21.56 8.69 -3.24
CA LEU A 464 -22.12 9.52 -2.16
C LEU A 464 -23.14 10.56 -2.65
N GLY A 465 -22.90 11.18 -3.82
CA GLY A 465 -23.75 12.24 -4.36
C GLY A 465 -25.20 11.82 -4.65
N PRO A 466 -25.45 10.70 -5.36
CA PRO A 466 -26.79 10.15 -5.59
C PRO A 466 -27.49 9.66 -4.33
N ALA A 467 -26.72 9.17 -3.33
CA ALA A 467 -27.25 8.82 -2.02
C ALA A 467 -27.62 10.05 -1.15
N GLY A 468 -27.51 11.27 -1.68
CA GLY A 468 -27.98 12.50 -1.02
C GLY A 468 -26.97 13.13 -0.06
N PHE A 469 -25.71 12.67 -0.07
CA PHE A 469 -24.62 13.36 0.62
C PHE A 469 -24.10 14.54 -0.23
N ARG A 470 -23.57 15.54 0.47
CA ARG A 470 -23.10 16.84 -0.02
C ARG A 470 -21.78 17.19 0.67
N ASP A 471 -21.12 18.25 0.20
CA ASP A 471 -19.85 18.76 0.74
C ASP A 471 -18.76 17.68 0.93
N VAL A 472 -18.76 16.71 0.01
CA VAL A 472 -17.90 15.53 0.07
C VAL A 472 -16.45 15.96 -0.08
N GLN A 473 -15.68 15.71 0.97
CA GLN A 473 -14.25 16.02 1.05
C GLN A 473 -13.46 14.74 1.30
N TYR A 474 -12.23 14.68 0.81
CA TYR A 474 -11.30 13.61 1.14
C TYR A 474 -9.99 14.16 1.70
N ARG A 475 -9.30 13.32 2.47
CA ARG A 475 -8.03 13.61 3.12
C ARG A 475 -7.12 12.40 3.01
N ARG A 476 -6.00 12.59 2.30
CA ARG A 476 -4.87 11.64 2.33
C ARG A 476 -4.24 11.69 3.72
N THR A 477 -4.07 10.57 4.41
CA THR A 477 -3.44 10.53 5.74
C THR A 477 -1.92 10.36 5.69
N GLY A 478 -1.39 9.94 4.54
CA GLY A 478 0.00 9.48 4.41
C GLY A 478 0.25 8.09 5.03
N GLY A 479 -0.81 7.39 5.44
CA GLY A 479 -0.80 5.95 5.73
C GLY A 479 -1.51 5.14 4.64
N LEU A 480 -1.84 3.88 4.95
CA LEU A 480 -2.51 2.95 4.03
C LEU A 480 -3.96 3.33 3.72
N TYR A 481 -4.67 3.89 4.70
CA TYR A 481 -6.07 4.28 4.60
C TYR A 481 -6.24 5.79 4.69
N ASP A 482 -7.20 6.28 3.93
CA ASP A 482 -7.57 7.68 3.84
C ASP A 482 -9.02 7.86 4.30
N ALA A 483 -9.43 9.11 4.46
CA ALA A 483 -10.76 9.46 4.93
C ALA A 483 -11.54 10.25 3.88
N VAL A 484 -12.80 9.89 3.66
CA VAL A 484 -13.78 10.64 2.84
C VAL A 484 -14.99 10.97 3.71
N LEU A 485 -15.29 12.24 3.92
CA LEU A 485 -16.43 12.71 4.71
C LEU A 485 -17.48 13.32 3.77
N GLY A 486 -18.70 12.77 3.78
CA GLY A 486 -19.88 13.34 3.13
C GLY A 486 -20.91 13.79 4.16
N ARG A 487 -21.38 15.04 4.09
CA ARG A 487 -22.41 15.58 4.99
C ARG A 487 -23.80 15.37 4.40
N MET A 488 -24.81 15.20 5.25
CA MET A 488 -26.19 15.21 4.80
C MET A 488 -26.59 16.64 4.46
N GLY A 489 -27.00 16.89 3.20
CA GLY A 489 -27.62 18.16 2.85
C GLY A 489 -28.93 18.35 3.62
N LEU A 490 -29.16 19.57 4.14
CA LEU A 490 -30.45 19.93 4.73
C LEU A 490 -31.59 19.63 3.74
N PRO A 491 -32.76 19.17 4.21
CA PRO A 491 -33.91 18.99 3.34
C PRO A 491 -34.27 20.32 2.68
N ALA A 492 -34.52 20.30 1.36
CA ALA A 492 -34.87 21.48 0.60
C ALA A 492 -36.16 22.11 1.16
N GLY A 493 -36.04 23.28 1.80
CA GLY A 493 -37.14 23.98 2.45
C GLY A 493 -36.83 24.58 3.83
N CYS A 494 -35.68 24.27 4.45
CA CYS A 494 -35.22 24.95 5.66
C CYS A 494 -34.05 25.90 5.35
N SER A 495 -34.35 27.20 5.27
CA SER A 495 -33.41 28.32 5.14
C SER A 495 -33.78 29.41 6.13
#